data_AF-A0A0Q5W5C0-F1
#
_entry.id   AF-A0A0Q5W5C0-F1
#
_cell.length_a   1.000
_cell.length_b   1.000
_cell.length_c   1.000
_cell.angle_alpha   90.00
_cell.angle_beta   90.00
_cell.angle_gamma   90.00
#
_symmetry.space_group_name_H-M   'P 1'
#
loop_
_entity.id
_entity.type
_entity.pdbx_description
1 polymer ?
#
loop_
_entity_poly.entity_id
_entity_poly.type
_entity_poly.pdbx_seq_one_letter_code
_entity_poly.pdbx_strand_id
1 'polypeptide(L)'
;MTLLDDAPVHHAPVAVLPDATGMLAAAPVGATLVLLALPADPVLADRAERTVRRETRAEDRSLRLSATELAVVLAVPEADRDAVADRLLSVVERSTGLTAAAGVCVLTGRTDPLGLARAGLAVAWACGGSRAVRHP
;
A
#
# COMPACT_ATOMS: atom_id res chain seq x y z
N MET A 1 8.56 51.14 17.66
CA MET A 1 9.49 50.03 17.86
C MET A 1 8.71 48.87 18.45
N THR A 2 8.30 47.94 17.59
CA THR A 2 7.75 46.64 17.98
C THR A 2 7.99 45.71 16.80
N LEU A 3 8.96 44.81 16.97
CA LEU A 3 9.30 43.73 16.05
C LEU A 3 8.12 42.74 16.05
N LEU A 4 7.52 42.49 14.89
CA LEU A 4 6.63 41.36 14.69
C LEU A 4 7.53 40.14 14.45
N ASP A 5 7.46 39.20 15.40
CA ASP A 5 8.06 37.87 15.35
C ASP A 5 7.57 37.13 14.10
N ASP A 6 8.49 36.90 13.17
CA ASP A 6 8.31 36.08 11.99
C ASP A 6 8.55 34.62 12.42
N ALA A 7 7.48 33.90 12.76
CA ALA A 7 7.58 32.49 13.11
C ALA A 7 8.06 31.70 11.89
N PRO A 8 9.13 30.88 11.98
CA PRO A 8 9.62 30.13 10.84
C PRO A 8 8.58 29.09 10.44
N VAL A 9 7.97 29.28 9.27
CA VAL A 9 7.16 28.27 8.60
C VAL A 9 8.11 27.13 8.24
N HIS A 10 8.16 26.10 9.08
CA HIS A 10 8.82 24.84 8.77
C HIS A 10 8.06 24.19 7.61
N HIS A 11 8.46 24.54 6.38
CA HIS A 11 8.14 23.76 5.20
C HIS A 11 8.79 22.38 5.39
N ALA A 12 8.02 21.41 5.87
CA ALA A 12 8.42 20.02 5.82
C ALA A 12 8.79 19.71 4.36
N PRO A 13 9.95 19.07 4.10
CA PRO A 13 10.34 18.75 2.75
C PRO A 13 9.23 17.92 2.12
N VAL A 14 8.69 18.39 0.99
CA VAL A 14 7.74 17.64 0.18
C VAL A 14 8.50 16.39 -0.28
N ALA A 15 8.30 15.29 0.44
CA ALA A 15 8.86 14.01 0.07
C ALA A 15 8.31 13.69 -1.32
N VAL A 16 9.21 13.63 -2.31
CA VAL A 16 8.87 13.18 -3.65
C VAL A 16 8.36 11.75 -3.49
N LEU A 17 7.04 11.56 -3.64
CA LEU A 17 6.44 10.24 -3.57
C LEU A 17 7.03 9.43 -4.74
N PRO A 18 7.59 8.24 -4.47
CA PRO A 18 8.16 7.43 -5.54
C PRO A 18 7.08 7.04 -6.55
N ASP A 19 7.40 7.21 -7.83
CA ASP A 19 6.49 6.91 -8.91
C ASP A 19 6.36 5.38 -9.09
N ALA A 20 5.13 4.87 -8.91
CA ALA A 20 4.83 3.46 -9.12
C ALA A 20 4.83 3.05 -10.59
N THR A 21 4.83 4.02 -11.52
CA THR A 21 4.70 3.78 -12.96
C THR A 21 5.70 2.76 -13.47
N GLY A 22 6.98 2.84 -13.06
CA GLY A 22 7.99 1.87 -13.47
C GLY A 22 7.73 0.45 -12.96
N MET A 23 7.26 0.32 -11.71
CA MET A 23 6.91 -0.98 -11.13
C MET A 23 5.69 -1.59 -11.82
N LEU A 24 4.66 -0.78 -12.08
CA LEU A 24 3.41 -1.21 -12.69
C LEU A 24 3.57 -1.51 -14.19
N ALA A 25 4.36 -0.71 -14.92
CA ALA A 25 4.65 -0.94 -16.33
C ALA A 25 5.47 -2.21 -16.57
N ALA A 26 6.33 -2.58 -15.62
CA ALA A 26 7.12 -3.81 -15.68
C ALA A 26 6.36 -5.06 -15.21
N ALA A 27 5.16 -4.89 -14.65
CA ALA A 27 4.38 -5.99 -14.12
C ALA A 27 3.68 -6.77 -15.26
N PRO A 28 3.63 -8.11 -15.18
CA PRO A 28 2.93 -8.89 -16.19
C PRO A 28 1.43 -8.63 -16.13
N VAL A 29 0.77 -8.62 -17.29
CA VAL A 29 -0.68 -8.60 -17.37
C VAL A 29 -1.24 -9.82 -16.64
N GLY A 30 -2.25 -9.59 -15.79
CA GLY A 30 -2.82 -10.60 -14.90
C GLY A 30 -2.17 -10.67 -13.52
N ALA A 31 -1.08 -9.93 -13.26
CA ALA A 31 -0.55 -9.76 -11.91
C ALA A 31 -1.55 -9.04 -11.00
N THR A 32 -1.39 -9.26 -9.69
CA THR A 32 -2.28 -8.69 -8.67
C THR A 32 -1.56 -7.57 -7.95
N LEU A 33 -2.13 -6.37 -7.97
CA LEU A 33 -1.72 -5.26 -7.12
C LEU A 33 -2.50 -5.31 -5.82
N VAL A 34 -1.80 -5.38 -4.70
CA VAL A 34 -2.33 -5.21 -3.35
C VAL A 34 -1.79 -3.90 -2.79
N LEU A 35 -2.68 -2.97 -2.45
CA LEU A 35 -2.34 -1.72 -1.78
C LEU A 35 -2.70 -1.84 -0.30
N LEU A 36 -1.67 -1.90 0.55
CA LEU A 36 -1.80 -2.02 2.00
C LEU A 36 -1.73 -0.63 2.65
N ALA A 37 -2.68 -0.35 3.53
CA ALA A 37 -2.55 0.75 4.48
C ALA A 37 -1.55 0.38 5.58
N LEU A 38 -0.57 1.25 5.79
CA LEU A 38 0.41 1.19 6.86
C LEU A 38 0.03 2.16 7.99
N PRO A 39 0.49 1.90 9.24
CA PRO A 39 0.35 2.84 10.34
C PRO A 39 0.99 4.20 10.02
N ALA A 40 0.47 5.27 10.62
CA ALA A 40 1.08 6.60 10.53
C ALA A 40 2.42 6.69 11.30
N ASP A 41 2.62 5.82 12.30
CA ASP A 41 3.88 5.70 13.02
C ASP A 41 4.96 5.11 12.08
N PRO A 42 6.07 5.84 11.83
CA PRO A 42 7.10 5.41 10.89
C PRO A 42 7.78 4.08 11.28
N VAL A 43 7.99 3.84 12.58
CA VAL A 43 8.66 2.64 13.08
C VAL A 43 7.79 1.41 12.85
N LEU A 44 6.49 1.52 13.12
CA LEU A 44 5.52 0.46 12.86
C LEU A 44 5.35 0.22 11.36
N ALA A 45 5.30 1.28 10.56
CA ALA A 45 5.19 1.17 9.12
C ALA A 45 6.42 0.50 8.47
N ASP A 46 7.63 0.83 8.92
CA ASP A 46 8.87 0.16 8.48
C ASP A 46 8.94 -1.30 8.94
N ARG A 47 8.38 -1.61 10.11
CA ARG A 47 8.26 -3.00 10.57
C ARG A 47 7.29 -3.78 9.69
N ALA A 48 6.11 -3.22 9.40
CA ALA A 48 5.12 -3.83 8.52
C ALA A 48 5.70 -4.09 7.12
N GLU A 49 6.31 -3.08 6.50
CA GLU A 49 6.94 -3.22 5.19
C GLU A 49 8.01 -4.32 5.18
N ARG A 50 8.91 -4.34 6.16
CA ARG A 50 9.94 -5.40 6.24
C ARG A 50 9.34 -6.79 6.44
N THR A 51 8.23 -6.89 7.15
CA THR A 51 7.58 -8.19 7.40
C THR A 51 6.86 -8.67 6.15
N VAL A 52 6.15 -7.77 5.45
CA VAL A 52 5.54 -8.06 4.14
C VAL A 52 6.60 -8.54 3.15
N ARG A 53 7.75 -7.84 3.05
CA ARG A 53 8.86 -8.25 2.16
C ARG A 53 9.42 -9.65 2.45
N ARG A 54 9.34 -10.12 3.70
CA ARG A 54 9.77 -11.48 4.09
C ARG A 54 8.74 -12.55 3.75
N GLU A 55 7.48 -12.16 3.58
CA GLU A 55 6.34 -13.04 3.30
C GLU A 55 6.01 -13.12 1.79
N THR A 56 6.54 -12.18 1.00
CA THR A 56 6.49 -12.17 -0.46
C THR A 56 7.61 -12.99 -1.08
N ARG A 57 7.41 -13.46 -2.31
CA ARG A 57 8.41 -14.21 -3.08
C ARG A 57 9.42 -13.28 -3.74
N ALA A 58 10.50 -13.85 -4.28
CA ALA A 58 11.56 -13.07 -4.93
C ALA A 58 11.09 -12.36 -6.21
N GLU A 59 10.12 -12.95 -6.90
CA GLU A 59 9.49 -12.39 -8.10
C GLU A 59 8.45 -11.30 -7.81
N ASP A 60 7.92 -11.25 -6.58
CA ASP A 60 7.00 -10.21 -6.16
C ASP A 60 7.74 -8.88 -5.98
N ARG A 61 7.05 -7.77 -6.22
CA ARG A 61 7.63 -6.43 -6.09
C ARG A 61 6.84 -5.60 -5.10
N SER A 62 7.53 -4.88 -4.22
CA SER A 62 6.88 -3.96 -3.29
C SER A 62 7.52 -2.57 -3.32
N LEU A 63 6.69 -1.53 -3.36
CA LEU A 63 7.09 -0.14 -3.37
C LEU A 63 6.24 0.64 -2.37
N ARG A 64 6.90 1.34 -1.45
CA ARG A 64 6.23 2.26 -0.53
C ARG A 64 5.85 3.52 -1.28
N LEU A 65 4.56 3.79 -1.45
CA LEU A 65 4.06 4.92 -2.23
C LEU A 65 4.01 6.21 -1.41
N SER A 66 3.78 6.08 -0.10
CA SER A 66 3.69 7.18 0.85
C SER A 66 4.09 6.73 2.25
N ALA A 67 3.99 7.62 3.23
CA ALA A 67 4.19 7.26 4.64
C ALA A 67 3.25 6.13 5.10
N THR A 68 2.05 6.02 4.51
CA THR A 68 0.96 5.14 4.94
C THR A 68 0.49 4.15 3.88
N GLU A 69 1.14 4.08 2.71
CA GLU A 69 0.73 3.18 1.62
C GLU A 69 1.89 2.35 1.11
N LEU A 70 1.69 1.04 1.05
CA LEU A 70 2.60 0.08 0.43
C LEU A 70 1.90 -0.64 -0.71
N ALA A 71 2.42 -0.48 -1.92
CA ALA A 71 1.99 -1.26 -3.08
C ALA A 71 2.81 -2.55 -3.18
N VAL A 72 2.13 -3.67 -3.40
CA VAL A 72 2.73 -4.99 -3.62
C VAL A 72 2.14 -5.58 -4.89
N VAL A 73 2.99 -5.85 -5.88
CA VAL A 73 2.64 -6.56 -7.10
C VAL A 73 3.01 -8.03 -6.93
N LEU A 74 2.00 -8.89 -7.05
CA LEU A 74 2.08 -10.32 -6.80
C LEU A 74 1.89 -11.10 -8.10
N ALA A 75 2.77 -12.08 -8.33
CA ALA A 75 2.65 -13.06 -9.41
C ALA A 75 1.95 -14.33 -8.89
N VAL A 76 0.66 -14.21 -8.57
CA VAL A 76 -0.14 -15.30 -7.99
C VAL A 76 -1.28 -15.75 -8.90
N PRO A 77 -1.65 -17.05 -8.89
CA PRO A 77 -2.81 -17.56 -9.62
C PRO A 77 -4.10 -16.85 -9.21
N GLU A 78 -5.06 -16.77 -10.13
CA GLU A 78 -6.33 -16.09 -9.89
C GLU A 78 -7.09 -16.63 -8.67
N ALA A 79 -7.08 -17.96 -8.48
CA ALA A 79 -7.76 -18.61 -7.37
C ALA A 79 -7.19 -18.26 -5.99
N ASP A 80 -5.93 -17.78 -5.93
CA ASP A 80 -5.21 -17.53 -4.68
C ASP A 80 -5.12 -16.04 -4.33
N ARG A 81 -5.55 -15.13 -5.22
CA ARG A 81 -5.35 -13.68 -5.08
C ARG A 81 -5.86 -13.14 -3.76
N ASP A 82 -7.11 -13.46 -3.43
CA ASP A 82 -7.79 -12.96 -2.25
C ASP A 82 -7.15 -13.56 -0.98
N ALA A 83 -6.84 -14.86 -0.99
CA ALA A 83 -6.17 -15.53 0.13
C ALA A 83 -4.78 -14.95 0.41
N VAL A 84 -4.01 -14.62 -0.63
CA VAL A 84 -2.69 -14.00 -0.46
C VAL A 84 -2.83 -12.56 0.03
N ALA A 85 -3.81 -11.79 -0.46
CA ALA A 85 -4.08 -10.44 0.02
C ALA A 85 -4.46 -10.44 1.51
N ASP A 86 -5.36 -11.33 1.94
CA ASP A 86 -5.75 -11.49 3.34
C ASP A 86 -4.58 -11.94 4.22
N ARG A 87 -3.69 -12.80 3.69
CA ARG A 87 -2.45 -13.18 4.39
C ARG A 87 -1.54 -11.97 4.61
N LEU A 88 -1.30 -11.16 3.57
CA LEU A 88 -0.46 -9.96 3.69
C LEU A 88 -1.06 -8.93 4.65
N LEU A 89 -2.38 -8.75 4.61
CA LEU A 89 -3.10 -7.94 5.58
C LEU A 89 -2.86 -8.45 7.01
N SER A 90 -3.07 -9.75 7.24
CA SER A 90 -2.86 -10.39 8.55
C SER A 90 -1.41 -10.28 9.03
N VAL A 91 -0.44 -10.23 8.12
CA VAL A 91 0.98 -9.97 8.44
C VAL A 91 1.17 -8.54 8.94
N VAL A 92 0.59 -7.55 8.26
CA VAL A 92 0.64 -6.15 8.71
C VAL A 92 0.02 -6.02 10.09
N GLU A 93 -1.17 -6.57 10.31
CA GLU A 93 -1.86 -6.49 11.61
C GLU A 93 -1.07 -7.15 12.73
N ARG A 94 -0.54 -8.37 12.52
CA ARG A 94 0.26 -9.06 13.54
C ARG A 94 1.58 -8.35 13.84
N SER A 95 2.21 -7.75 12.84
CA SER A 95 3.50 -7.06 13.02
C SER A 95 3.37 -5.72 13.75
N THR A 96 2.21 -5.07 13.62
CA THR A 96 1.96 -3.71 14.14
C THR A 96 1.07 -3.69 15.38
N GLY A 97 0.23 -4.72 15.58
CA GLY A 97 -0.81 -4.75 16.60
C GLY A 97 -2.01 -3.86 16.28
N LEU A 98 -2.13 -3.38 15.05
CA LEU A 98 -3.17 -2.43 14.61
C LEU A 98 -4.03 -3.04 13.51
N THR A 99 -5.30 -2.62 13.45
CA THR A 99 -6.17 -2.90 12.30
C THR A 99 -5.56 -2.35 11.02
N ALA A 100 -5.58 -3.15 9.96
CA ALA A 100 -5.12 -2.74 8.65
C ALA A 100 -6.27 -2.83 7.63
N ALA A 101 -6.03 -2.34 6.41
CA ALA A 101 -6.94 -2.53 5.29
C ALA A 101 -6.15 -2.69 4.00
N ALA A 102 -6.72 -3.39 3.03
CA ALA A 102 -6.11 -3.57 1.73
C ALA A 102 -7.10 -3.33 0.58
N GLY A 103 -6.62 -2.74 -0.50
CA GLY A 103 -7.30 -2.71 -1.78
C GLY A 103 -6.60 -3.62 -2.78
N VAL A 104 -7.38 -4.36 -3.57
CA VAL A 104 -6.85 -5.35 -4.53
C VAL A 104 -7.32 -5.00 -5.94
N CYS A 105 -6.40 -5.06 -6.91
CA CYS A 105 -6.67 -4.83 -8.32
C CYS A 105 -5.89 -5.84 -9.18
N VAL A 106 -6.47 -6.30 -10.28
CA VAL A 106 -5.75 -7.09 -11.30
C VAL A 106 -5.21 -6.13 -12.36
N LEU A 107 -3.95 -6.33 -12.78
CA LEU A 107 -3.31 -5.51 -13.79
C LEU A 107 -3.73 -5.98 -15.19
N THR A 108 -4.55 -5.20 -15.89
CA THR A 108 -5.09 -5.55 -17.23
C THR A 108 -4.47 -4.74 -18.37
N GLY A 109 -3.59 -3.79 -18.07
CA GLY A 109 -2.88 -2.96 -19.05
C GLY A 109 -3.68 -1.79 -19.65
N ARG A 110 -4.93 -1.52 -19.20
CA ARG A 110 -5.80 -0.47 -19.75
C ARG A 110 -6.52 0.41 -18.73
N THR A 111 -6.06 0.43 -17.49
CA THR A 111 -6.72 1.14 -16.38
C THR A 111 -5.70 1.80 -15.47
N ASP A 112 -6.13 2.73 -14.62
CA ASP A 112 -5.36 3.25 -13.48
C ASP A 112 -5.45 2.23 -12.33
N PRO A 113 -4.49 1.30 -12.19
CA PRO A 113 -4.59 0.23 -11.21
C PRO A 113 -4.46 0.76 -9.78
N LEU A 114 -3.77 1.89 -9.58
CA LEU A 114 -3.64 2.52 -8.27
C LEU A 114 -4.97 3.16 -7.85
N GLY A 115 -5.65 3.84 -8.76
CA GLY A 115 -6.99 4.38 -8.51
C GLY A 115 -7.97 3.28 -8.09
N LEU A 116 -7.98 2.15 -8.80
CA LEU A 116 -8.83 1.00 -8.47
C LEU A 116 -8.48 0.37 -7.13
N ALA A 117 -7.18 0.14 -6.86
CA ALA A 117 -6.74 -0.38 -5.57
C ALA A 117 -7.06 0.59 -4.42
N ARG A 118 -6.89 1.91 -4.62
CA ARG A 118 -7.29 2.91 -3.61
C ARG A 118 -8.80 2.94 -3.37
N ALA A 119 -9.60 2.77 -4.40
CA ALA A 119 -11.06 2.65 -4.25
C ALA A 119 -11.42 1.42 -3.38
N GLY A 120 -10.80 0.26 -3.65
CA GLY A 120 -10.94 -0.92 -2.79
C GLY A 120 -10.50 -0.66 -1.34
N LEU A 121 -9.36 -0.01 -1.15
CA LEU A 121 -8.84 0.34 0.18
C LEU A 121 -9.80 1.27 0.94
N ALA A 122 -10.40 2.25 0.26
CA ALA A 122 -11.40 3.15 0.86
C ALA A 122 -12.66 2.39 1.30
N VAL A 123 -13.14 1.44 0.49
CA VAL A 123 -14.27 0.57 0.86
C VAL A 123 -13.90 -0.32 2.06
N ALA A 124 -12.71 -0.90 2.07
CA ALA A 124 -12.23 -1.71 3.19
C ALA A 124 -12.26 -0.92 4.52
N TRP A 125 -11.81 0.33 4.50
CA TRP A 125 -11.88 1.23 5.66
C TRP A 125 -13.32 1.63 6.02
N ALA A 126 -14.16 1.93 5.04
CA ALA A 126 -15.56 2.27 5.26
C ALA A 126 -16.33 1.12 5.96
N CYS A 127 -15.87 -0.12 5.78
CA CYS A 127 -16.43 -1.28 6.47
C CYS A 127 -15.74 -1.64 7.80
N GLY A 128 -14.86 -0.76 8.32
CA GLY A 128 -14.20 -0.94 9.62
C GLY A 128 -12.80 -1.58 9.58
N GLY A 129 -12.22 -1.76 8.39
CA GLY A 129 -10.90 -2.38 8.23
C GLY A 129 -10.91 -3.91 8.39
N SER A 130 -9.72 -4.46 8.67
CA SER A 130 -9.41 -5.90 8.78
C SER A 130 -9.94 -6.73 7.62
N ARG A 131 -9.87 -6.17 6.41
CA ARG A 131 -10.24 -6.87 5.17
C ARG A 131 -9.47 -6.35 3.96
N ALA A 132 -9.31 -7.23 2.97
CA ALA A 132 -8.96 -6.85 1.62
C ALA A 132 -10.23 -6.70 0.77
N VAL A 133 -10.32 -5.64 -0.02
CA VAL A 133 -11.44 -5.45 -0.97
C VAL A 133 -10.88 -5.36 -2.38
N ARG A 134 -11.32 -6.30 -3.21
CA ARG A 134 -11.04 -6.29 -4.65
C ARG A 134 -11.99 -5.33 -5.36
N HIS A 135 -11.43 -4.42 -6.13
CA HIS A 135 -12.21 -3.61 -7.05
C HIS A 135 -12.43 -4.40 -8.37
N PRO A 136 -13.66 -4.41 -8.92
CA PRO A 136 -13.94 -5.02 -10.22
C PRO A 136 -13.17 -4.37 -11.36
#